data_AF-A0A7S0JH80-F1
#
_entry.id   AF-A0A7S0JH80-F1
#
_cell.length_a   1.000
_cell.length_b   1.000
_cell.length_c   1.000
_cell.angle_alpha   90.00
_cell.angle_beta   90.00
_cell.angle_gamma   90.00
#
_symmetry.space_group_name_H-M   'P 1'
#
loop_
_entity.id
_entity.type
_entity.pdbx_description
1 polymer ?
#
loop_
_entity_poly.entity_id
_entity_poly.type
_entity_poly.pdbx_seq_one_letter_code
_entity_poly.pdbx_strand_id
1 'polypeptide(L)'
;DEEDEEEDEAEEENEAEAHGEQTLVAPENDDAEQKWRSAAYAAQFDTEWDEASLDARAAELEQSRAELVGLGPFRTFARADAPSTLGGHGRRVAARKRLAALGVLPSLSSRWVRTIGAKPLPDGASGFLSLLSSYMDVLYTTAPHAAGALSSEALLPVLALHTLQHLVVSTRQRLSHDRKKSDARDQGFTRPRVLVLAPFRSHALAFTRELIRLLPEMYEQVENKHRFEKEFSEAEGAPQVATAKPQDYRALFEGNTDDCFRCAVRFTRKSVKLYASFYKADLLVGSPLGIRLSMGEEGDKARDTDFLSSIELVVVLHADVFLMQNWAHMTELFAHLNALPKVPRDTDFSRVRWMGSRSASGRRSSSRPWRRRSSTRSCNASARTVQAVR
;
A
#
# COMPACT_ATOMS: atom_id res chain seq x y z
N ASP A 1 -1.34 -34.14 2.03
CA ASP A 1 -1.26 -32.92 2.85
C ASP A 1 -0.14 -31.97 2.41
N GLU A 2 1.14 -32.37 2.30
CA GLU A 2 2.19 -31.54 1.65
C GLU A 2 2.30 -31.78 0.12
N GLU A 3 1.94 -32.96 -0.36
CA GLU A 3 1.97 -33.31 -1.79
C GLU A 3 0.83 -32.66 -2.60
N ASP A 4 -0.28 -32.28 -1.95
CA ASP A 4 -1.43 -31.66 -2.62
C ASP A 4 -1.22 -30.15 -2.89
N GLU A 5 -0.34 -29.47 -2.11
CA GLU A 5 -0.03 -28.04 -2.34
C GLU A 5 1.01 -27.86 -3.48
N GLU A 6 1.93 -28.80 -3.68
CA GLU A 6 2.90 -28.76 -4.78
C GLU A 6 2.28 -29.12 -6.14
N GLU A 7 1.28 -30.02 -6.17
CA GLU A 7 0.55 -30.34 -7.40
C GLU A 7 -0.34 -29.17 -7.87
N ASP A 8 -0.94 -28.42 -6.96
CA ASP A 8 -1.72 -27.21 -7.29
C ASP A 8 -0.84 -26.07 -7.85
N GLU A 9 0.40 -25.92 -7.38
CA GLU A 9 1.35 -24.93 -7.93
C GLU A 9 1.85 -25.31 -9.33
N ALA A 10 2.04 -26.61 -9.61
CA ALA A 10 2.50 -27.12 -10.90
C ALA A 10 1.40 -27.12 -11.99
N GLU A 11 0.13 -27.30 -11.62
CA GLU A 11 -0.99 -27.16 -12.55
C GLU A 11 -1.25 -25.68 -12.91
N GLU A 12 -1.02 -24.73 -11.98
CA GLU A 12 -1.14 -23.28 -12.25
C GLU A 12 -0.04 -22.75 -13.21
N GLU A 13 1.16 -23.34 -13.24
CA GLU A 13 2.19 -22.98 -14.23
C GLU A 13 1.82 -23.42 -15.66
N ASN A 14 1.18 -24.58 -15.81
CA ASN A 14 0.81 -25.12 -17.12
C ASN A 14 -0.43 -24.42 -17.73
N GLU A 15 -1.41 -23.99 -16.92
CA GLU A 15 -2.52 -23.18 -17.44
C GLU A 15 -2.11 -21.73 -17.78
N ALA A 16 -1.00 -21.24 -17.22
CA ALA A 16 -0.48 -19.90 -17.52
C ALA A 16 0.18 -19.78 -18.90
N GLU A 17 0.64 -20.89 -19.50
CA GLU A 17 1.21 -20.90 -20.86
C GLU A 17 0.14 -21.04 -21.96
N ALA A 18 -1.08 -21.52 -21.63
CA ALA A 18 -2.13 -21.76 -22.63
C ALA A 18 -2.88 -20.50 -23.08
N HIS A 19 -2.80 -19.40 -22.32
CA HIS A 19 -3.31 -18.09 -22.76
C HIS A 19 -2.24 -17.33 -23.52
N GLY A 20 -2.09 -17.72 -24.79
CA GLY A 20 -1.21 -17.11 -25.77
C GLY A 20 -1.25 -15.58 -25.73
N GLU A 21 -0.05 -15.04 -25.85
CA GLU A 21 0.32 -13.66 -26.13
C GLU A 21 -0.56 -13.08 -27.26
N GLN A 22 -1.76 -12.61 -26.92
CA GLN A 22 -2.62 -11.92 -27.88
C GLN A 22 -2.01 -10.55 -28.16
N THR A 23 -1.44 -10.40 -29.35
CA THR A 23 -1.04 -9.14 -29.97
C THR A 23 -2.17 -8.11 -29.85
N LEU A 24 -2.04 -7.16 -28.93
CA LEU A 24 -3.10 -6.20 -28.59
C LEU A 24 -3.13 -5.01 -29.55
N VAL A 25 -4.09 -5.02 -30.48
CA VAL A 25 -4.46 -3.84 -31.29
C VAL A 25 -5.25 -2.85 -30.42
N ALA A 26 -4.87 -1.57 -30.51
CA ALA A 26 -5.26 -0.49 -29.61
C ALA A 26 -6.53 0.27 -30.05
N PRO A 27 -7.18 1.04 -29.15
CA PRO A 27 -7.87 2.27 -29.54
C PRO A 27 -6.87 3.45 -29.52
N GLU A 28 -6.83 4.16 -30.64
CA GLU A 28 -6.11 5.41 -30.89
C GLU A 28 -6.77 6.57 -30.13
N ASN A 29 -6.09 7.17 -29.14
CA ASN A 29 -6.32 8.56 -28.75
C ASN A 29 -5.29 9.01 -27.70
N ASP A 30 -4.46 9.98 -28.08
CA ASP A 30 -3.45 10.60 -27.20
C ASP A 30 -4.06 11.47 -26.09
N ASP A 31 -5.32 11.92 -26.25
CA ASP A 31 -6.09 12.61 -25.21
C ASP A 31 -6.33 11.77 -23.94
N ALA A 32 -6.17 10.44 -24.04
CA ALA A 32 -6.30 9.55 -22.90
C ALA A 32 -5.11 9.68 -21.91
N GLU A 33 -3.95 10.23 -22.33
CA GLU A 33 -2.75 10.29 -21.50
C GLU A 33 -2.82 11.33 -20.38
N GLN A 34 -3.44 12.48 -20.63
CA GLN A 34 -3.68 13.48 -19.58
C GLN A 34 -4.74 13.03 -18.55
N LYS A 35 -5.58 12.04 -18.90
CA LYS A 35 -6.72 11.61 -18.08
C LYS A 35 -6.31 10.78 -16.85
N TRP A 36 -5.10 10.24 -16.82
CA TRP A 36 -4.61 9.39 -15.73
C TRP A 36 -3.38 9.90 -14.99
N ARG A 37 -2.88 11.11 -15.30
CA ARG A 37 -1.85 11.76 -14.47
C ARG A 37 -2.52 12.45 -13.30
N SER A 38 -2.24 11.97 -12.08
CA SER A 38 -2.62 12.67 -10.86
C SER A 38 -1.58 13.73 -10.53
N ALA A 39 -2.00 14.97 -10.30
CA ALA A 39 -1.09 16.05 -9.89
C ALA A 39 -0.36 15.71 -8.58
N ALA A 40 -1.07 15.06 -7.65
CA ALA A 40 -0.50 14.57 -6.39
C ALA A 40 0.58 13.51 -6.61
N TYR A 41 0.33 12.54 -7.50
CA TYR A 41 1.34 11.52 -7.85
C TYR A 41 2.55 12.14 -8.55
N ALA A 42 2.32 12.98 -9.57
CA ALA A 42 3.38 13.60 -10.36
C ALA A 42 4.30 14.48 -9.49
N ALA A 43 3.74 15.23 -8.54
CA ALA A 43 4.52 16.08 -7.64
C ALA A 43 5.57 15.29 -6.83
N GLN A 44 5.27 14.04 -6.46
CA GLN A 44 6.17 13.21 -5.67
C GLN A 44 7.07 12.33 -6.53
N PHE A 45 6.50 11.62 -7.51
CA PHE A 45 7.16 10.53 -8.25
C PHE A 45 7.77 10.96 -9.59
N ASP A 46 7.33 12.07 -10.19
CA ASP A 46 7.95 12.61 -11.41
C ASP A 46 9.04 13.65 -11.10
N THR A 47 9.17 14.06 -9.83
CA THR A 47 10.23 14.97 -9.36
C THR A 47 11.51 14.19 -9.11
N GLU A 48 12.63 14.62 -9.70
CA GLU A 48 13.95 14.12 -9.33
C GLU A 48 14.42 14.79 -8.05
N TRP A 49 14.82 13.99 -7.07
CA TRP A 49 15.29 14.46 -5.78
C TRP A 49 16.80 14.25 -5.69
N ASP A 50 17.54 15.33 -5.44
CA ASP A 50 18.97 15.26 -5.16
C ASP A 50 19.21 14.85 -3.70
N GLU A 51 20.19 13.99 -3.45
CA GLU A 51 20.46 13.41 -2.12
C GLU A 51 20.87 14.49 -1.12
N ALA A 52 21.75 15.41 -1.52
CA ALA A 52 22.17 16.50 -0.66
C ALA A 52 20.98 17.42 -0.30
N SER A 53 20.05 17.61 -1.25
CA SER A 53 18.82 18.36 -1.01
C SER A 53 17.86 17.66 -0.04
N LEU A 54 17.78 16.33 -0.08
CA LEU A 54 16.94 15.53 0.82
C LEU A 54 17.51 15.52 2.24
N ASP A 55 18.81 15.31 2.40
CA ASP A 55 19.48 15.32 3.70
C ASP A 55 19.41 16.70 4.34
N ALA A 56 19.62 17.77 3.55
CA ALA A 56 19.43 19.14 4.01
C ALA A 56 17.97 19.40 4.42
N ARG A 57 17.00 18.96 3.62
CA ARG A 57 15.57 19.07 3.95
C ARG A 57 15.23 18.33 5.23
N ALA A 58 15.74 17.12 5.43
CA ALA A 58 15.51 16.32 6.63
C ALA A 58 16.09 16.99 7.89
N ALA A 59 17.27 17.62 7.77
CA ALA A 59 17.89 18.35 8.87
C ALA A 59 17.14 19.64 9.25
N GLU A 60 16.42 20.25 8.31
CA GLU A 60 15.60 21.45 8.50
C GLU A 60 14.18 21.17 9.03
N LEU A 61 13.79 19.89 9.20
CA LEU A 61 12.46 19.55 9.70
C LEU A 61 12.36 19.81 11.20
N GLU A 62 11.42 20.67 11.59
CA GLU A 62 11.03 20.87 12.97
C GLU A 62 9.72 20.14 13.28
N GLN A 63 9.60 19.69 14.53
CA GLN A 63 8.37 19.09 15.00
C GLN A 63 7.36 20.17 15.37
N SER A 64 6.28 20.26 14.61
CA SER A 64 5.14 21.13 14.90
C SER A 64 3.94 20.33 15.39
N ARG A 65 3.17 20.93 16.31
CA ARG A 65 1.89 20.39 16.75
C ARG A 65 0.79 21.24 16.15
N ALA A 66 -0.21 20.59 15.57
CA ALA A 66 -1.37 21.25 15.04
C ALA A 66 -2.62 20.40 15.30
N GLU A 67 -3.79 21.01 15.13
CA GLU A 67 -5.08 20.35 15.33
C GLU A 67 -5.87 20.39 14.03
N LEU A 68 -6.33 19.22 13.59
CA LEU A 68 -7.14 19.06 12.39
C LEU A 68 -8.55 18.73 12.83
N VAL A 69 -9.51 19.52 12.34
CA VAL A 69 -10.93 19.28 12.63
C VAL A 69 -11.34 17.89 12.16
N GLY A 70 -11.86 17.08 13.09
CA GLY A 70 -12.31 15.71 12.84
C GLY A 70 -11.22 14.64 12.95
N LEU A 71 -9.93 14.99 12.93
CA LEU A 71 -8.82 14.05 13.18
C LEU A 71 -8.20 14.23 14.57
N GLY A 72 -8.38 15.41 15.17
CA GLY A 72 -7.83 15.77 16.47
C GLY A 72 -6.40 16.30 16.39
N PRO A 73 -5.64 16.26 17.50
CA PRO A 73 -4.27 16.73 17.52
C PRO A 73 -3.36 15.79 16.73
N PHE A 74 -2.54 16.35 15.85
CA PHE A 74 -1.55 15.61 15.09
C PHE A 74 -0.18 16.30 15.19
N ARG A 75 0.87 15.53 14.88
CA ARG A 75 2.25 16.01 14.86
C ARG A 75 2.71 15.99 13.42
N THR A 76 3.23 17.12 12.95
CA THR A 76 3.86 17.24 11.65
C THR A 76 5.35 17.48 11.80
N PHE A 77 6.11 16.90 10.90
CA PHE A 77 7.50 17.28 10.67
C PHE A 77 7.50 18.11 9.39
N ALA A 78 7.72 19.41 9.53
CA ALA A 78 7.74 20.36 8.42
C ALA A 78 8.83 21.39 8.69
N ARG A 79 9.33 22.05 7.65
CA ARG A 79 10.20 23.20 7.85
C ARG A 79 9.42 24.32 8.56
N ALA A 80 10.08 25.09 9.42
CA ALA A 80 9.47 26.18 10.18
C ALA A 80 8.80 27.25 9.28
N ASP A 81 9.26 27.39 8.04
CA ASP A 81 8.77 28.33 7.03
C ASP A 81 7.75 27.72 6.05
N ALA A 82 7.53 26.40 6.10
CA ALA A 82 6.58 25.75 5.22
C ALA A 82 5.14 26.14 5.62
N PRO A 83 4.30 26.61 4.68
CA PRO A 83 2.89 26.82 4.97
C PRO A 83 2.31 25.49 5.44
N SER A 84 1.44 25.51 6.45
CA SER A 84 0.70 24.32 6.86
C SER A 84 0.02 23.74 5.61
N THR A 85 0.53 22.62 5.10
CA THR A 85 0.04 21.95 3.87
C THR A 85 -1.40 21.49 4.01
N LEU A 86 -1.92 21.55 5.23
CA LEU A 86 -3.30 21.37 5.61
C LEU A 86 -4.07 22.65 5.33
N GLY A 87 -4.49 22.77 4.08
CA GLY A 87 -5.29 23.88 3.59
C GLY A 87 -6.41 24.23 4.57
N GLY A 88 -6.40 25.51 4.99
CA GLY A 88 -7.39 26.07 5.89
C GLY A 88 -8.81 25.82 5.42
N HIS A 89 -9.71 25.69 6.40
CA HIS A 89 -11.16 25.61 6.37
C HIS A 89 -11.82 26.25 5.14
N GLY A 90 -11.75 25.54 4.01
CA GLY A 90 -12.52 25.87 2.83
C GLY A 90 -13.96 25.50 3.09
N ARG A 91 -14.87 26.46 2.81
CA ARG A 91 -16.33 26.29 2.70
C ARG A 91 -16.70 24.86 2.27
N ARG A 92 -17.60 24.15 2.96
CA ARG A 92 -18.00 22.77 2.62
C ARG A 92 -18.28 22.62 1.13
N VAL A 93 -17.33 22.01 0.43
CA VAL A 93 -17.40 21.80 -1.02
C VAL A 93 -17.97 20.41 -1.28
N ALA A 94 -18.76 20.26 -2.34
CA ALA A 94 -19.21 18.94 -2.81
C ALA A 94 -18.03 17.98 -3.00
N ALA A 95 -18.24 16.69 -2.66
CA ALA A 95 -17.20 15.66 -2.67
C ALA A 95 -16.34 15.69 -3.93
N ARG A 96 -16.97 15.65 -5.12
CA ARG A 96 -16.29 15.63 -6.41
C ARG A 96 -15.29 16.77 -6.61
N LYS A 97 -15.67 18.00 -6.24
CA LYS A 97 -14.82 19.19 -6.41
C LYS A 97 -13.68 19.19 -5.38
N ARG A 98 -13.91 18.67 -4.17
CA ARG A 98 -12.85 18.48 -3.18
C ARG A 98 -11.84 17.41 -3.62
N LEU A 99 -12.32 16.26 -4.09
CA LEU A 99 -11.47 15.18 -4.62
C LEU A 99 -10.61 15.66 -5.80
N ALA A 100 -11.22 16.38 -6.75
CA ALA A 100 -10.48 16.98 -7.87
C ALA A 100 -9.42 17.98 -7.41
N ALA A 101 -9.71 18.80 -6.39
CA ALA A 101 -8.75 19.75 -5.81
C ALA A 101 -7.57 19.04 -5.11
N LEU A 102 -7.78 17.84 -4.60
CA LEU A 102 -6.73 16.99 -4.01
C LEU A 102 -5.97 16.16 -5.06
N GLY A 103 -6.25 16.36 -6.36
CA GLY A 103 -5.56 15.65 -7.44
C GLY A 103 -6.04 14.21 -7.63
N VAL A 104 -7.21 13.83 -7.10
CA VAL A 104 -7.80 12.51 -7.31
C VAL A 104 -8.27 12.37 -8.75
N LEU A 105 -8.06 11.18 -9.33
CA LEU A 105 -8.44 10.92 -10.73
C LEU A 105 -9.94 11.15 -10.97
N PRO A 106 -10.33 11.66 -12.16
CA PRO A 106 -11.73 11.89 -12.49
C PRO A 106 -12.59 10.61 -12.46
N SER A 107 -12.02 9.48 -12.90
CA SER A 107 -12.70 8.17 -12.88
C SER A 107 -13.03 7.70 -11.46
N LEU A 108 -12.07 7.84 -10.55
CA LEU A 108 -12.24 7.49 -9.14
C LEU A 108 -13.18 8.46 -8.43
N SER A 109 -13.10 9.76 -8.74
CA SER A 109 -14.01 10.78 -8.20
C SER A 109 -15.46 10.52 -8.61
N SER A 110 -15.71 10.14 -9.87
CA SER A 110 -17.04 9.77 -10.34
C SER A 110 -17.54 8.49 -9.65
N ARG A 111 -16.66 7.49 -9.47
CA ARG A 111 -17.01 6.25 -8.78
C ARG A 111 -17.38 6.49 -7.31
N TRP A 112 -16.58 7.28 -6.60
CA TRP A 112 -16.84 7.69 -5.22
C TRP A 112 -18.23 8.31 -5.06
N VAL A 113 -18.58 9.26 -5.94
CA VAL A 113 -19.89 9.93 -5.90
C VAL A 113 -21.03 8.95 -6.14
N ARG A 114 -20.82 7.93 -6.98
CA ARG A 114 -21.82 6.88 -7.26
C ARG A 114 -21.98 5.89 -6.10
N THR A 115 -20.90 5.56 -5.39
CA THR A 115 -20.89 4.50 -4.37
C THR A 115 -21.17 4.99 -2.95
N ILE A 116 -20.66 6.17 -2.61
CA ILE A 116 -20.75 6.77 -1.26
C ILE A 116 -21.70 7.98 -1.27
N GLY A 117 -21.71 8.74 -2.36
CA GLY A 117 -22.61 9.86 -2.57
C GLY A 117 -21.90 11.19 -2.83
N ALA A 118 -22.69 12.19 -3.23
CA ALA A 118 -22.20 13.53 -3.54
C ALA A 118 -22.04 14.45 -2.31
N LYS A 119 -22.44 13.97 -1.13
CA LYS A 119 -22.36 14.74 0.13
C LYS A 119 -20.91 15.19 0.38
N PRO A 120 -20.67 16.38 0.95
CA PRO A 120 -19.33 16.80 1.33
C PRO A 120 -18.65 15.71 2.18
N LEU A 121 -17.38 15.43 1.91
CA LEU A 121 -16.62 14.51 2.74
C LEU A 121 -16.64 15.02 4.19
N PRO A 122 -16.76 14.14 5.19
CA PRO A 122 -16.53 14.52 6.57
C PRO A 122 -15.20 15.26 6.70
N ASP A 123 -15.17 16.29 7.55
CA ASP A 123 -14.02 17.20 7.64
C ASP A 123 -12.71 16.41 7.96
N GLY A 124 -12.80 15.39 8.82
CA GLY A 124 -11.68 14.50 9.14
C GLY A 124 -11.20 13.66 7.95
N ALA A 125 -12.12 13.11 7.15
CA ALA A 125 -11.78 12.31 5.96
C ALA A 125 -11.15 13.16 4.84
N SER A 126 -11.63 14.39 4.68
CA SER A 126 -11.06 15.38 3.76
C SER A 126 -9.64 15.78 4.17
N GLY A 127 -9.41 16.03 5.46
CA GLY A 127 -8.07 16.29 6.01
C GLY A 127 -7.14 15.09 5.82
N PHE A 128 -7.63 13.88 6.11
CA PHE A 128 -6.86 12.66 6.00
C PHE A 128 -6.46 12.36 4.56
N LEU A 129 -7.39 12.47 3.61
CA LEU A 129 -7.09 12.32 2.19
C LEU A 129 -6.09 13.36 1.70
N SER A 130 -6.12 14.59 2.23
CA SER A 130 -5.13 15.62 1.89
C SER A 130 -3.72 15.23 2.33
N LEU A 131 -3.59 14.63 3.53
CA LEU A 131 -2.31 14.10 4.02
C LEU A 131 -1.83 12.95 3.15
N LEU A 132 -2.68 11.97 2.86
CA LEU A 132 -2.33 10.84 2.00
C LEU A 132 -1.92 11.29 0.60
N SER A 133 -2.64 12.27 0.03
CA SER A 133 -2.35 12.81 -1.30
C SER A 133 -1.02 13.56 -1.37
N SER A 134 -0.44 13.95 -0.23
CA SER A 134 0.93 14.50 -0.18
C SER A 134 2.03 13.44 -0.15
N TYR A 135 1.67 12.15 -0.13
CA TYR A 135 2.62 11.01 -0.05
C TYR A 135 3.60 11.11 1.13
N MET A 136 3.16 11.74 2.21
CA MET A 136 3.90 11.81 3.47
C MET A 136 3.59 10.58 4.33
N ASP A 137 4.52 10.21 5.22
CA ASP A 137 4.27 9.18 6.23
C ASP A 137 3.24 9.68 7.25
N VAL A 138 2.17 8.91 7.46
CA VAL A 138 1.06 9.29 8.35
C VAL A 138 0.85 8.21 9.41
N LEU A 139 0.93 8.60 10.68
CA LEU A 139 0.51 7.79 11.82
C LEU A 139 -0.82 8.32 12.36
N TYR A 140 -1.88 7.54 12.22
CA TYR A 140 -3.22 7.88 12.71
C TYR A 140 -3.57 7.05 13.95
N THR A 141 -3.75 7.70 15.10
CA THR A 141 -3.94 7.05 16.42
C THR A 141 -5.32 7.25 17.02
N THR A 142 -6.15 8.10 16.41
CA THR A 142 -7.46 8.51 16.94
C THR A 142 -8.62 7.74 16.33
N ALA A 143 -8.34 6.65 15.60
CA ALA A 143 -9.37 5.74 15.11
C ALA A 143 -10.11 5.10 16.30
N PRO A 144 -11.45 5.19 16.37
CA PRO A 144 -12.18 4.46 17.39
C PRO A 144 -12.00 2.94 17.21
N HIS A 145 -12.16 2.16 18.28
CA HIS A 145 -12.16 0.70 18.25
C HIS A 145 -13.57 0.09 18.12
N ALA A 146 -14.61 0.92 18.04
CA ALA A 146 -15.99 0.46 18.03
C ALA A 146 -16.32 -0.42 16.80
N ALA A 147 -17.37 -1.24 16.92
CA ALA A 147 -17.83 -2.10 15.82
C ALA A 147 -18.13 -1.25 14.60
N GLY A 148 -17.43 -1.53 13.50
CA GLY A 148 -17.47 -0.69 12.32
C GLY A 148 -16.68 0.61 12.43
N ALA A 149 -15.59 0.70 13.19
CA ALA A 149 -14.76 1.91 13.25
C ALA A 149 -13.74 2.04 12.10
N LEU A 150 -13.33 0.94 11.47
CA LEU A 150 -12.81 1.00 10.09
C LEU A 150 -13.90 1.40 9.10
N SER A 151 -15.13 0.97 9.37
CA SER A 151 -16.35 1.44 8.70
C SER A 151 -16.83 2.80 9.25
N SER A 152 -16.06 3.51 10.09
CA SER A 152 -16.38 4.89 10.46
C SER A 152 -16.33 5.63 9.14
N GLU A 153 -17.50 6.07 8.67
CA GLU A 153 -18.02 6.03 7.28
C GLU A 153 -17.11 6.58 6.15
N ALA A 154 -15.89 7.04 6.45
CA ALA A 154 -14.99 7.65 5.51
C ALA A 154 -13.49 7.30 5.64
N LEU A 155 -12.96 6.62 6.68
CA LEU A 155 -11.51 6.35 6.77
C LEU A 155 -11.04 5.22 5.84
N LEU A 156 -11.63 4.02 5.99
CA LEU A 156 -11.29 2.88 5.14
C LEU A 156 -11.57 3.15 3.65
N PRO A 157 -12.69 3.80 3.27
CA PRO A 157 -12.88 4.23 1.89
C PRO A 157 -11.82 5.21 1.39
N VAL A 158 -11.36 6.15 2.23
CA VAL A 158 -10.28 7.09 1.86
C VAL A 158 -8.95 6.37 1.65
N LEU A 159 -8.60 5.40 2.51
CA LEU A 159 -7.42 4.56 2.33
C LEU A 159 -7.50 3.75 1.05
N ALA A 160 -8.63 3.06 0.82
CA ALA A 160 -8.86 2.29 -0.40
C ALA A 160 -8.79 3.17 -1.65
N LEU A 161 -9.37 4.38 -1.62
CA LEU A 161 -9.31 5.36 -2.70
C LEU A 161 -7.87 5.77 -3.02
N HIS A 162 -7.09 6.12 -2.00
CA HIS A 162 -5.70 6.54 -2.17
C HIS A 162 -4.84 5.39 -2.72
N THR A 163 -4.98 4.18 -2.18
CA THR A 163 -4.31 2.98 -2.68
C THR A 163 -4.67 2.69 -4.14
N LEU A 164 -5.95 2.73 -4.50
CA LEU A 164 -6.41 2.56 -5.88
C LEU A 164 -5.86 3.63 -6.82
N GLN A 165 -5.83 4.89 -6.39
CA GLN A 165 -5.26 5.97 -7.18
C GLN A 165 -3.79 5.69 -7.49
N HIS A 166 -3.01 5.36 -6.48
CA HIS A 166 -1.59 5.03 -6.68
C HIS A 166 -1.41 3.84 -7.64
N LEU A 167 -2.20 2.77 -7.49
CA LEU A 167 -2.16 1.59 -8.37
C LEU A 167 -2.59 1.88 -9.81
N VAL A 168 -3.65 2.67 -10.01
CA VAL A 168 -4.15 3.00 -11.35
C VAL A 168 -3.16 3.91 -12.10
N VAL A 169 -2.59 4.90 -11.43
CA VAL A 169 -1.59 5.80 -12.04
C VAL A 169 -0.34 5.01 -12.40
N SER A 170 0.19 4.24 -11.45
CA SER A 170 1.43 3.47 -11.61
C SER A 170 1.33 2.41 -12.72
N THR A 171 0.21 1.68 -12.77
CA THR A 171 -0.04 0.67 -13.80
C THR A 171 -0.17 1.30 -15.19
N ARG A 172 -0.85 2.44 -15.31
CA ARG A 172 -1.04 3.11 -16.60
C ARG A 172 0.22 3.79 -17.10
N GLN A 173 1.04 4.33 -16.21
CA GLN A 173 2.36 4.87 -16.56
C GLN A 173 3.22 3.80 -17.21
N ARG A 174 3.31 2.63 -16.58
CA ARG A 174 4.02 1.46 -17.12
C ARG A 174 3.50 1.07 -18.50
N LEU A 175 2.19 0.87 -18.63
CA LEU A 175 1.57 0.47 -19.91
C LEU A 175 1.77 1.50 -21.03
N SER A 176 1.77 2.81 -20.70
CA SER A 176 2.01 3.88 -21.67
C SER A 176 3.46 3.89 -22.15
N HIS A 177 4.42 3.74 -21.24
CA HIS A 177 5.84 3.72 -21.58
C HIS A 177 6.25 2.43 -22.31
N ASP A 178 5.67 1.29 -21.96
CA ASP A 178 5.85 0.02 -22.70
C ASP A 178 5.41 0.18 -24.16
N ARG A 179 4.27 0.84 -24.40
CA ARG A 179 3.76 1.14 -25.75
C ARG A 179 4.70 2.06 -26.53
N LYS A 180 5.24 3.09 -25.87
CA LYS A 180 6.10 4.10 -26.50
C LYS A 180 7.54 3.64 -26.69
N LYS A 181 7.95 2.51 -26.09
CA LYS A 181 9.36 2.09 -25.98
C LYS A 181 10.24 3.25 -25.51
N SER A 182 9.75 4.03 -24.55
CA SER A 182 10.49 5.16 -24.00
C SER A 182 11.52 4.68 -22.99
N ASP A 183 12.70 5.30 -22.95
CA ASP A 183 13.75 5.11 -21.93
C ASP A 183 13.35 5.70 -20.55
N ALA A 184 12.05 5.71 -20.24
CA ALA A 184 11.53 6.26 -19.00
C ALA A 184 11.90 5.33 -17.83
N ARG A 185 12.46 5.92 -16.78
CA ARG A 185 12.74 5.23 -15.51
C ARG A 185 11.47 5.17 -14.67
N ASP A 186 10.60 4.20 -14.96
CA ASP A 186 9.25 4.12 -14.39
C ASP A 186 8.93 2.79 -13.69
N GLN A 187 9.89 1.88 -13.65
CA GLN A 187 9.76 0.56 -13.05
C GLN A 187 10.53 0.44 -11.73
N GLY A 188 10.05 -0.46 -10.86
CA GLY A 188 10.81 -0.98 -9.73
C GLY A 188 11.57 -2.25 -10.14
N PHE A 189 12.34 -2.82 -9.21
CA PHE A 189 12.91 -4.15 -9.36
C PHE A 189 11.85 -5.23 -9.49
N THR A 190 10.79 -5.13 -8.71
CA THR A 190 9.66 -6.06 -8.73
C THR A 190 8.36 -5.35 -9.04
N ARG A 191 7.35 -6.14 -9.43
CA ARG A 191 6.04 -5.63 -9.80
C ARG A 191 5.20 -5.11 -8.62
N PRO A 192 5.18 -5.77 -7.45
CA PRO A 192 4.42 -5.28 -6.31
C PRO A 192 4.84 -3.86 -5.94
N ARG A 193 3.87 -2.95 -5.86
CA ARG A 193 4.09 -1.55 -5.47
C ARG A 193 3.43 -1.19 -4.15
N VAL A 194 2.35 -1.89 -3.80
CA VAL A 194 1.60 -1.61 -2.58
C VAL A 194 1.55 -2.84 -1.70
N LEU A 195 1.81 -2.64 -0.41
CA LEU A 195 1.65 -3.64 0.64
C LEU A 195 0.61 -3.15 1.66
N VAL A 196 -0.42 -3.96 1.91
CA VAL A 196 -1.44 -3.71 2.92
C VAL A 196 -1.35 -4.80 3.97
N LEU A 197 -1.05 -4.39 5.19
CA LEU A 197 -0.97 -5.26 6.36
C LEU A 197 -2.25 -5.13 7.18
N ALA A 198 -2.91 -6.25 7.43
CA ALA A 198 -4.10 -6.33 8.25
C ALA A 198 -3.93 -7.40 9.35
N PRO A 199 -4.49 -7.20 10.55
CA PRO A 199 -4.31 -8.14 11.66
C PRO A 199 -5.03 -9.46 11.46
N PHE A 200 -6.24 -9.41 10.88
CA PHE A 200 -7.13 -10.56 10.71
C PHE A 200 -7.77 -10.58 9.31
N ARG A 201 -8.23 -11.76 8.87
CA ARG A 201 -8.97 -11.91 7.61
C ARG A 201 -10.19 -10.99 7.51
N SER A 202 -10.91 -10.75 8.61
CA SER A 202 -12.06 -9.82 8.63
C SER A 202 -11.69 -8.39 8.21
N HIS A 203 -10.51 -7.92 8.62
CA HIS A 203 -10.00 -6.58 8.31
C HIS A 203 -9.52 -6.50 6.86
N ALA A 204 -8.83 -7.54 6.38
CA ALA A 204 -8.42 -7.66 4.99
C ALA A 204 -9.64 -7.73 4.05
N LEU A 205 -10.69 -8.44 4.46
CA LEU A 205 -11.97 -8.52 3.74
C LEU A 205 -12.64 -7.15 3.66
N ALA A 206 -12.72 -6.42 4.77
CA ALA A 206 -13.30 -5.08 4.79
C ALA A 206 -12.56 -4.13 3.84
N PHE A 207 -11.22 -4.11 3.90
CA PHE A 207 -10.40 -3.29 3.02
C PHE A 207 -10.59 -3.67 1.55
N THR A 208 -10.53 -4.97 1.23
CA THR A 208 -10.65 -5.47 -0.15
C THR A 208 -12.05 -5.25 -0.72
N ARG A 209 -13.10 -5.38 0.11
CA ARG A 209 -14.48 -5.04 -0.29
C ARG A 209 -14.61 -3.56 -0.63
N GLU A 210 -14.05 -2.67 0.17
CA GLU A 210 -14.07 -1.23 -0.11
C GLU A 210 -13.25 -0.89 -1.36
N LEU A 211 -12.11 -1.56 -1.57
CA LEU A 211 -11.32 -1.45 -2.79
C LEU A 211 -12.14 -1.87 -4.01
N ILE A 212 -12.79 -3.04 -3.99
CA ILE A 212 -13.65 -3.53 -5.08
C ILE A 212 -14.82 -2.58 -5.33
N ARG A 213 -15.43 -2.06 -4.27
CA ARG A 213 -16.55 -1.10 -4.36
C ARG A 213 -16.13 0.15 -5.13
N LEU A 214 -14.93 0.67 -4.86
CA LEU A 214 -14.37 1.90 -5.44
C LEU A 214 -13.64 1.69 -6.77
N LEU A 215 -13.60 0.47 -7.33
CA LEU A 215 -13.00 0.22 -8.63
C LEU A 215 -13.63 1.09 -9.74
N PRO A 216 -12.82 1.78 -10.56
CA PRO A 216 -13.34 2.56 -11.68
C PRO A 216 -13.96 1.65 -12.76
N GLU A 217 -14.90 2.18 -13.54
CA GLU A 217 -15.73 1.44 -14.51
C GLU A 217 -14.94 0.74 -15.63
N MET A 218 -13.67 1.07 -15.80
CA MET A 218 -12.76 0.34 -16.69
C MET A 218 -12.54 -1.11 -16.27
N TYR A 219 -12.68 -1.42 -14.98
CA TYR A 219 -12.56 -2.77 -14.44
C TYR A 219 -13.94 -3.40 -14.44
N GLU A 220 -14.21 -4.20 -15.47
CA GLU A 220 -15.51 -4.83 -15.73
C GLU A 220 -15.68 -6.10 -14.88
N GLN A 221 -14.58 -6.81 -14.61
CA GLN A 221 -14.60 -8.12 -13.96
C GLN A 221 -13.60 -8.22 -12.80
N VAL A 222 -14.01 -8.90 -11.73
CA VAL A 222 -13.13 -9.32 -10.63
C VAL A 222 -13.09 -10.84 -10.59
N GLU A 223 -11.94 -11.41 -10.93
CA GLU A 223 -11.70 -12.87 -10.92
C GLU A 223 -11.43 -13.36 -9.50
N ASN A 224 -11.82 -14.60 -9.19
CA ASN A 224 -11.67 -15.24 -7.87
C ASN A 224 -12.36 -14.53 -6.69
N LYS A 225 -13.28 -13.58 -6.96
CA LYS A 225 -14.03 -12.86 -5.92
C LYS A 225 -14.80 -13.80 -5.00
N HIS A 226 -15.48 -14.81 -5.55
CA HIS A 226 -16.29 -15.74 -4.76
C HIS A 226 -15.43 -16.60 -3.83
N ARG A 227 -14.29 -17.12 -4.32
CA ARG A 227 -13.28 -17.82 -3.51
C ARG A 227 -12.80 -16.95 -2.35
N PHE A 228 -12.43 -15.70 -2.65
CA PHE A 228 -11.99 -14.73 -1.66
C PHE A 228 -13.05 -14.46 -0.58
N GLU A 229 -14.29 -14.19 -0.99
CA GLU A 229 -15.37 -13.93 -0.04
C GLU A 229 -15.65 -15.14 0.84
N LYS A 230 -15.57 -16.38 0.31
CA LYS A 230 -15.77 -17.60 1.09
C LYS A 230 -14.66 -17.84 2.12
N GLU A 231 -13.39 -17.68 1.73
CA GLU A 231 -12.23 -17.94 2.59
C GLU A 231 -12.07 -16.86 3.69
N PHE A 232 -12.30 -15.60 3.35
CA PHE A 232 -12.08 -14.48 4.26
C PHE A 232 -13.30 -14.15 5.13
N SER A 233 -14.48 -14.66 4.80
CA SER A 233 -15.66 -14.53 5.67
C SER A 233 -15.58 -15.49 6.86
N GLU A 234 -16.42 -15.24 7.86
CA GLU A 234 -16.57 -16.13 9.01
C GLU A 234 -17.20 -17.46 8.57
N ALA A 235 -16.68 -18.57 9.11
CA ALA A 235 -17.24 -19.89 8.84
C ALA A 235 -18.64 -20.04 9.43
N GLU A 236 -19.54 -20.73 8.72
CA GLU A 236 -20.88 -21.01 9.22
C GLU A 236 -20.80 -21.83 10.52
N GLY A 237 -21.31 -21.28 11.63
CA GLY A 237 -21.27 -21.92 12.95
C GLY A 237 -20.07 -21.57 13.83
N ALA A 238 -19.25 -20.59 13.43
CA ALA A 238 -18.17 -20.10 14.29
C ALA A 238 -18.69 -19.58 15.64
N PRO A 239 -17.93 -19.77 16.73
CA PRO A 239 -18.33 -19.30 18.06
C PRO A 239 -18.40 -17.77 18.06
N GLN A 240 -19.60 -17.23 18.23
CA GLN A 240 -19.79 -15.79 18.32
C GLN A 240 -19.05 -15.23 19.53
N VAL A 241 -18.48 -14.03 19.36
CA VAL A 241 -17.80 -13.33 20.43
C VAL A 241 -18.74 -13.14 21.61
N ALA A 242 -18.33 -13.62 22.79
CA ALA A 242 -19.14 -13.59 23.99
C ALA A 242 -19.67 -12.17 24.30
N THR A 243 -20.98 -12.06 24.50
CA THR A 243 -21.70 -10.82 24.80
C THR A 243 -21.34 -10.21 26.17
N ALA A 244 -20.47 -10.85 26.95
CA ALA A 244 -19.92 -10.30 28.18
C ALA A 244 -18.66 -9.44 27.96
N LYS A 245 -18.01 -9.55 26.79
CA LYS A 245 -16.78 -8.80 26.48
C LYS A 245 -17.07 -7.32 26.19
N PRO A 246 -16.12 -6.39 26.41
CA PRO A 246 -16.28 -4.98 26.05
C PRO A 246 -16.61 -4.77 24.57
N GLN A 247 -17.22 -3.64 24.23
CA GLN A 247 -17.62 -3.31 22.84
C GLN A 247 -16.43 -3.33 21.88
N ASP A 248 -15.30 -2.75 22.27
CA ASP A 248 -14.07 -2.70 21.47
C ASP A 248 -13.51 -4.09 21.19
N TYR A 249 -13.60 -5.00 22.17
CA TYR A 249 -13.21 -6.39 21.97
C TYR A 249 -14.10 -7.08 20.94
N ARG A 250 -15.43 -6.88 21.02
CA ARG A 250 -16.35 -7.50 20.05
C ARG A 250 -16.12 -6.99 18.65
N ALA A 251 -15.88 -5.70 18.51
CA ALA A 251 -15.59 -5.04 17.25
C ALA A 251 -14.30 -5.54 16.59
N LEU A 252 -13.24 -5.70 17.38
CA LEU A 252 -11.96 -6.16 16.89
C LEU A 252 -11.98 -7.64 16.47
N PHE A 253 -12.69 -8.48 17.23
CA PHE A 253 -12.78 -9.91 16.97
C PHE A 253 -14.05 -10.31 16.20
N GLU A 254 -14.69 -9.36 15.52
CA GLU A 254 -15.84 -9.62 14.65
C GLU A 254 -15.39 -10.31 13.35
N GLY A 255 -16.08 -11.41 13.00
CA GLY A 255 -15.84 -12.17 11.78
C GLY A 255 -14.61 -13.11 11.87
N ASN A 256 -13.97 -13.34 10.73
CA ASN A 256 -12.83 -14.25 10.65
C ASN A 256 -11.56 -13.65 11.28
N THR A 257 -11.15 -14.22 12.42
CA THR A 257 -10.01 -13.78 13.23
C THR A 257 -8.71 -14.52 12.93
N ASP A 258 -8.66 -15.32 11.86
CA ASP A 258 -7.43 -15.96 11.42
C ASP A 258 -6.41 -14.90 10.96
N ASP A 259 -5.19 -15.01 11.48
CA ASP A 259 -4.04 -14.14 11.23
C ASP A 259 -2.98 -14.79 10.33
N CYS A 260 -3.23 -15.97 9.77
CA CYS A 260 -2.40 -16.61 8.76
C CYS A 260 -3.04 -16.45 7.37
N PHE A 261 -2.75 -15.34 6.68
CA PHE A 261 -3.29 -15.13 5.33
C PHE A 261 -2.41 -14.25 4.46
N ARG A 262 -2.53 -14.48 3.16
CA ARG A 262 -1.90 -13.71 2.10
C ARG A 262 -2.80 -13.71 0.88
N CYS A 263 -2.95 -12.58 0.24
CA CYS A 263 -3.72 -12.42 -0.98
C CYS A 263 -3.03 -11.37 -1.84
N ALA A 264 -2.56 -11.79 -3.01
CA ALA A 264 -1.96 -10.92 -3.98
C ALA A 264 -2.97 -10.58 -5.07
N VAL A 265 -3.02 -9.30 -5.44
CA VAL A 265 -4.00 -8.73 -6.38
C VAL A 265 -3.28 -8.16 -7.59
N ARG A 266 -3.67 -8.63 -8.77
CA ARG A 266 -3.17 -8.15 -10.06
C ARG A 266 -4.21 -7.30 -10.74
N PHE A 267 -3.80 -6.12 -11.19
CA PHE A 267 -4.62 -5.25 -12.03
C PHE A 267 -4.23 -5.48 -13.49
N THR A 268 -5.22 -5.81 -14.32
CA THR A 268 -5.06 -5.90 -15.78
C THR A 268 -5.69 -4.65 -16.42
N ARG A 269 -5.88 -4.65 -17.75
CA ARG A 269 -6.49 -3.53 -18.44
C ARG A 269 -7.99 -3.38 -18.12
N LYS A 270 -8.69 -4.51 -17.94
CA LYS A 270 -10.15 -4.59 -17.76
C LYS A 270 -10.61 -5.47 -16.60
N SER A 271 -9.71 -6.26 -16.01
CA SER A 271 -10.04 -7.15 -14.90
C SER A 271 -9.12 -6.92 -13.71
N VAL A 272 -9.58 -7.35 -12.54
CA VAL A 272 -8.77 -7.48 -11.33
C VAL A 272 -8.76 -8.95 -10.94
N LYS A 273 -7.57 -9.57 -10.87
CA LYS A 273 -7.41 -10.97 -10.46
C LYS A 273 -6.95 -11.02 -9.01
N LEU A 274 -7.78 -11.61 -8.15
CA LEU A 274 -7.39 -11.98 -6.78
C LEU A 274 -6.63 -13.32 -6.82
N TYR A 275 -5.71 -13.53 -5.87
CA TYR A 275 -4.80 -14.68 -5.83
C TYR A 275 -3.88 -14.76 -7.05
N ALA A 276 -3.24 -13.64 -7.40
CA ALA A 276 -2.13 -13.68 -8.36
C ALA A 276 -0.83 -14.10 -7.66
N SER A 277 0.10 -14.73 -8.37
CA SER A 277 1.48 -14.90 -7.88
C SER A 277 2.11 -13.55 -7.52
N PHE A 278 2.95 -13.53 -6.48
CA PHE A 278 3.50 -12.30 -5.90
C PHE A 278 4.27 -11.45 -6.92
N TYR A 279 5.09 -12.05 -7.77
CA TYR A 279 5.82 -11.32 -8.83
C TYR A 279 4.92 -10.76 -9.92
N LYS A 280 3.71 -11.31 -10.08
CA LYS A 280 2.73 -10.91 -11.09
C LYS A 280 1.69 -9.95 -10.51
N ALA A 281 1.70 -9.67 -9.21
CA ALA A 281 0.77 -8.79 -8.51
C ALA A 281 1.22 -7.33 -8.49
N ASP A 282 0.26 -6.40 -8.35
CA ASP A 282 0.55 -4.97 -8.14
C ASP A 282 0.29 -4.57 -6.68
N LEU A 283 -0.62 -5.26 -5.99
CA LEU A 283 -1.00 -5.07 -4.59
C LEU A 283 -0.85 -6.39 -3.81
N LEU A 284 -0.19 -6.34 -2.65
CA LEU A 284 -0.13 -7.44 -1.69
C LEU A 284 -1.01 -7.08 -0.49
N VAL A 285 -1.92 -7.96 -0.11
CA VAL A 285 -2.74 -7.86 1.10
C VAL A 285 -2.44 -9.07 1.96
N GLY A 286 -1.97 -8.90 3.19
CA GLY A 286 -1.62 -10.04 4.02
C GLY A 286 -1.48 -9.68 5.49
N SER A 287 -1.39 -10.69 6.32
CA SER A 287 -0.91 -10.51 7.69
C SER A 287 0.63 -10.51 7.71
N PRO A 288 1.26 -9.92 8.74
CA PRO A 288 2.70 -10.01 8.91
C PRO A 288 3.21 -11.46 8.96
N LEU A 289 2.43 -12.35 9.59
CA LEU A 289 2.73 -13.78 9.61
C LEU A 289 2.63 -14.41 8.22
N GLY A 290 1.53 -14.16 7.49
CA GLY A 290 1.31 -14.74 6.17
C GLY A 290 2.36 -14.32 5.15
N ILE A 291 2.81 -13.06 5.20
CA ILE A 291 3.91 -12.59 4.34
C ILE A 291 5.25 -13.18 4.76
N ARG A 292 5.53 -13.28 6.07
CA ARG A 292 6.75 -13.93 6.56
C ARG A 292 6.84 -15.40 6.11
N LEU A 293 5.73 -16.14 6.20
CA LEU A 293 5.71 -17.53 5.73
C LEU A 293 6.06 -17.63 4.24
N SER A 294 5.58 -16.69 3.42
CA SER A 294 5.97 -16.61 2.00
C SER A 294 7.42 -16.21 1.77
N MET A 295 8.09 -15.60 2.74
CA MET A 295 9.50 -15.28 2.64
C MET A 295 10.40 -16.49 2.90
N GLY A 296 9.88 -17.53 3.56
CA GLY A 296 10.66 -18.68 4.02
C GLY A 296 11.56 -18.37 5.23
N GLU A 297 12.14 -19.41 5.82
CA GLU A 297 13.02 -19.28 6.99
C GLU A 297 14.47 -18.92 6.63
N GLU A 298 15.22 -18.41 7.60
CA GLU A 298 16.63 -18.09 7.42
C GLU A 298 17.47 -19.37 7.20
N GLY A 299 18.01 -19.53 5.99
CA GLY A 299 18.87 -20.67 5.63
C GLY A 299 18.23 -21.65 4.67
N ASP A 300 16.94 -21.48 4.38
CA ASP A 300 16.25 -22.26 3.35
C ASP A 300 16.65 -21.81 1.93
N LYS A 301 16.75 -22.77 1.00
CA LYS A 301 17.00 -22.51 -0.42
C LYS A 301 15.79 -21.87 -1.09
N ALA A 302 14.58 -22.11 -0.58
CA ALA A 302 13.33 -21.52 -1.04
C ALA A 302 13.08 -20.09 -0.51
N ARG A 303 13.99 -19.53 0.30
CA ARG A 303 13.82 -18.20 0.90
C ARG A 303 13.81 -17.12 -0.18
N ASP A 304 12.64 -16.54 -0.44
CA ASP A 304 12.44 -15.51 -1.44
C ASP A 304 11.91 -14.23 -0.79
N THR A 305 12.74 -13.20 -0.76
CA THR A 305 12.37 -11.88 -0.21
C THR A 305 12.24 -10.81 -1.30
N ASP A 306 12.57 -11.17 -2.55
CA ASP A 306 12.81 -10.18 -3.59
C ASP A 306 11.51 -9.48 -3.99
N PHE A 307 10.33 -10.10 -3.83
CA PHE A 307 9.04 -9.50 -4.17
C PHE A 307 8.75 -8.20 -3.41
N LEU A 308 9.38 -7.96 -2.25
CA LEU A 308 9.27 -6.74 -1.44
C LEU A 308 10.23 -5.61 -1.84
N SER A 309 11.03 -5.80 -2.89
CA SER A 309 12.11 -4.86 -3.27
C SER A 309 11.64 -3.54 -3.88
N SER A 310 10.34 -3.38 -4.16
CA SER A 310 9.81 -2.22 -4.92
C SER A 310 8.50 -1.68 -4.40
N ILE A 311 8.29 -1.82 -3.08
CA ILE A 311 7.10 -1.30 -2.42
C ILE A 311 7.22 0.23 -2.30
N GLU A 312 6.33 0.92 -3.01
CA GLU A 312 6.17 2.38 -3.01
C GLU A 312 5.23 2.85 -1.89
N LEU A 313 4.26 2.01 -1.47
CA LEU A 313 3.26 2.37 -0.46
C LEU A 313 2.97 1.20 0.49
N VAL A 314 3.01 1.49 1.79
CA VAL A 314 2.65 0.53 2.85
C VAL A 314 1.46 1.06 3.63
N VAL A 315 0.40 0.26 3.76
CA VAL A 315 -0.74 0.55 4.64
C VAL A 315 -0.74 -0.45 5.78
N VAL A 316 -0.67 0.03 7.01
CA VAL A 316 -0.76 -0.82 8.21
C VAL A 316 -2.09 -0.53 8.89
N LEU A 317 -3.02 -1.49 8.83
CA LEU A 317 -4.32 -1.40 9.50
C LEU A 317 -4.17 -1.92 10.93
N HIS A 318 -4.72 -1.18 11.91
CA HIS A 318 -4.71 -1.57 13.33
C HIS A 318 -3.33 -1.98 13.87
N ALA A 319 -2.38 -1.04 13.79
CA ALA A 319 -1.01 -1.28 14.23
C ALA A 319 -0.89 -1.68 15.71
N ASP A 320 -1.83 -1.23 16.53
CA ASP A 320 -1.97 -1.57 17.95
C ASP A 320 -2.29 -3.06 18.19
N VAL A 321 -3.01 -3.70 17.27
CA VAL A 321 -3.36 -5.12 17.36
C VAL A 321 -2.15 -5.99 17.08
N PHE A 322 -1.24 -5.56 16.19
CA PHE A 322 0.03 -6.24 15.96
C PHE A 322 0.92 -6.28 17.21
N LEU A 323 0.76 -5.35 18.15
CA LEU A 323 1.46 -5.39 19.44
C LEU A 323 0.94 -6.51 20.35
N MET A 324 -0.33 -6.90 20.20
CA MET A 324 -0.93 -8.01 20.94
C MET A 324 -0.59 -9.37 20.30
N GLN A 325 -0.24 -9.37 19.01
CA GLN A 325 0.31 -10.51 18.28
C GLN A 325 1.85 -10.56 18.46
N ASN A 326 2.56 -11.10 17.47
CA ASN A 326 4.01 -11.15 17.45
C ASN A 326 4.62 -10.00 16.63
N TRP A 327 5.09 -8.95 17.31
CA TRP A 327 5.76 -7.80 16.70
C TRP A 327 7.08 -8.16 15.97
N ALA A 328 7.67 -9.32 16.25
CA ALA A 328 8.86 -9.77 15.53
C ALA A 328 8.60 -9.94 14.03
N HIS A 329 7.39 -10.39 13.65
CA HIS A 329 7.01 -10.54 12.24
C HIS A 329 7.00 -9.18 11.51
N MET A 330 6.53 -8.13 12.17
CA MET A 330 6.60 -6.76 11.63
C MET A 330 8.05 -6.31 11.48
N THR A 331 8.87 -6.52 12.51
CA THR A 331 10.27 -6.08 12.48
C THR A 331 11.06 -6.76 11.37
N GLU A 332 10.85 -8.07 11.18
CA GLU A 332 11.46 -8.86 10.11
C GLU A 332 11.00 -8.40 8.72
N LEU A 333 9.69 -8.24 8.53
CA LEU A 333 9.12 -7.75 7.27
C LEU A 333 9.72 -6.40 6.85
N PHE A 334 9.76 -5.44 7.78
CA PHE A 334 10.32 -4.11 7.51
C PHE A 334 11.83 -4.12 7.30
N ALA A 335 12.57 -5.10 7.84
CA ALA A 335 13.99 -5.26 7.57
C ALA A 335 14.27 -5.69 6.11
N HIS A 336 13.32 -6.38 5.48
CA HIS A 336 13.42 -6.86 4.09
C HIS A 336 12.71 -5.94 3.08
N LEU A 337 11.98 -4.93 3.55
CA LEU A 337 11.26 -4.00 2.69
C LEU A 337 12.24 -3.12 1.90
N ASN A 338 12.08 -3.08 0.57
CA ASN A 338 12.96 -2.35 -0.34
C ASN A 338 14.45 -2.76 -0.23
N ALA A 339 14.72 -3.97 0.25
CA ALA A 339 16.03 -4.60 0.12
C ALA A 339 16.38 -4.80 -1.37
N LEU A 340 17.67 -4.98 -1.67
CA LEU A 340 18.03 -5.37 -3.04
C LEU A 340 17.50 -6.76 -3.36
N PRO A 341 16.98 -6.95 -4.58
CA PRO A 341 16.75 -8.30 -5.07
C PRO A 341 18.10 -9.02 -5.17
N LYS A 342 18.14 -10.27 -4.70
CA LYS A 342 19.33 -11.12 -4.83
C LYS A 342 19.42 -11.70 -6.24
N VAL A 343 18.27 -12.07 -6.81
CA VAL A 343 18.19 -12.66 -8.15
C VAL A 343 17.67 -11.61 -9.13
N PRO A 344 18.47 -11.24 -10.15
CA PRO A 344 17.96 -10.44 -11.26
C PRO A 344 17.00 -11.33 -12.07
N ARG A 345 15.69 -11.15 -11.88
CA ARG A 345 14.64 -11.78 -12.69
C ARG A 345 14.45 -10.99 -14.00
N ASP A 346 13.27 -11.01 -14.61
CA ASP A 346 12.87 -10.30 -15.85
C ASP A 346 12.84 -8.76 -15.73
N THR A 347 13.64 -8.19 -14.83
CA THR A 347 13.69 -6.75 -14.57
C THR A 347 14.60 -6.06 -15.60
N ASP A 348 14.05 -5.10 -16.33
CA ASP A 348 14.83 -4.21 -17.18
C ASP A 348 15.50 -3.10 -16.34
N PHE A 349 16.79 -3.29 -16.03
CA PHE A 349 17.59 -2.35 -15.24
C PHE A 349 17.69 -0.95 -15.85
N SER A 350 17.51 -0.80 -17.17
CA SER A 350 17.54 0.52 -17.82
C SER A 350 16.36 1.39 -17.42
N ARG A 351 15.24 0.77 -17.02
CA ARG A 351 13.97 1.40 -16.67
C ARG A 351 13.71 1.50 -15.17
N VAL A 352 14.64 1.02 -14.34
CA VAL A 352 14.51 1.07 -12.88
C VAL A 352 14.67 2.51 -12.39
N ARG A 353 13.73 2.96 -11.54
CA ARG A 353 13.79 4.25 -10.85
C ARG A 353 15.01 4.33 -9.93
N TRP A 354 15.67 5.49 -9.91
CA TRP A 354 16.86 5.72 -9.10
C TRP A 354 16.60 5.56 -7.59
N MET A 355 15.38 5.84 -7.11
CA MET A 355 15.00 5.59 -5.71
C MET A 355 15.14 4.11 -5.29
N GLY A 356 14.94 3.14 -6.20
CA GLY A 356 15.20 1.71 -5.94
C GLY A 356 16.70 1.37 -5.99
N SER A 357 17.46 2.03 -6.86
CA SER A 357 18.91 1.82 -7.03
C SER A 357 19.76 2.18 -5.80
N ARG A 358 19.19 2.80 -4.76
CA ARG A 358 19.88 3.13 -3.50
C ARG A 358 20.51 1.92 -2.82
N SER A 359 19.87 0.76 -2.91
CA SER A 359 20.45 -0.45 -2.32
C SER A 359 21.56 -1.04 -3.24
N ALA A 360 21.56 -0.73 -4.56
CA ALA A 360 22.44 -1.30 -5.61
C ALA A 360 23.74 -0.50 -5.83
N SER A 361 23.65 0.82 -5.71
CA SER A 361 24.76 1.72 -6.01
C SER A 361 25.82 1.79 -4.89
N GLY A 362 25.56 1.18 -3.74
CA GLY A 362 26.54 0.95 -2.67
C GLY A 362 27.53 -0.20 -2.94
N ARG A 363 28.05 -0.37 -4.16
CA ARG A 363 29.15 -1.35 -4.42
C ARG A 363 29.87 -1.25 -5.78
N ARG A 364 29.87 -0.09 -6.43
CA ARG A 364 30.84 0.20 -7.50
C ARG A 364 31.63 1.45 -7.17
N SER A 365 32.44 1.40 -6.11
CA SER A 365 33.52 2.35 -5.95
C SER A 365 34.63 1.98 -6.93
N SER A 366 34.89 2.89 -7.86
CA SER A 366 36.23 3.08 -8.39
C SER A 366 37.24 3.10 -7.24
N SER A 367 38.38 2.51 -7.53
CA SER A 367 39.51 2.24 -6.63
C SER A 367 39.88 3.38 -5.68
N ARG A 368 39.65 3.17 -4.37
CA ARG A 368 40.57 3.59 -3.29
C ARG A 368 40.25 2.83 -1.99
N PRO A 369 41.25 2.29 -1.28
CA PRO A 369 41.02 1.40 -0.14
C PRO A 369 40.73 2.24 1.10
N TRP A 370 39.50 2.17 1.60
CA TRP A 370 39.17 2.76 2.90
C TRP A 370 39.14 1.70 4.00
N ARG A 371 39.96 1.98 5.02
CA ARG A 371 40.13 1.21 6.25
C ARG A 371 38.78 0.95 6.90
N ARG A 372 38.61 -0.29 7.40
CA ARG A 372 37.56 -0.67 8.34
C ARG A 372 37.49 0.36 9.48
N ARG A 373 36.43 1.15 9.53
CA ARG A 373 35.82 1.59 10.78
C ARG A 373 34.55 0.79 10.96
N SER A 374 34.66 -0.19 11.83
CA SER A 374 33.53 -0.83 12.50
C SER A 374 32.70 0.25 13.22
N SER A 375 31.55 0.59 12.67
CA SER A 375 30.46 1.12 13.47
C SER A 375 29.15 0.54 12.96
N THR A 376 28.75 -0.55 13.59
CA THR A 376 27.36 -0.95 13.74
C THR A 376 26.56 0.28 14.22
N ARG A 377 25.64 0.77 13.40
CA ARG A 377 24.54 1.68 13.79
C ARG A 377 23.32 1.11 13.06
N SER A 378 22.54 0.19 13.60
CA SER A 378 21.66 0.33 14.77
C SER A 378 21.08 1.75 14.84
N CYS A 379 20.00 1.96 14.07
CA CYS A 379 19.01 2.98 14.39
C CYS A 379 18.18 2.48 15.57
N ASN A 380 18.81 2.41 16.75
CA ASN A 380 18.10 2.41 18.02
C ASN A 380 17.70 3.86 18.32
N ALA A 381 16.56 4.30 17.81
CA ALA A 381 15.91 5.53 18.27
C ALA A 381 15.05 5.20 19.49
N SER A 382 15.71 5.12 20.65
CA SER A 382 15.19 5.46 21.97
C SER A 382 13.71 5.17 22.25
N ALA A 383 13.41 3.93 22.63
CA ALA A 383 12.35 3.66 23.60
C ALA A 383 12.76 4.29 24.94
N ARG A 384 12.40 5.56 25.16
CA ARG A 384 12.33 6.11 26.51
C ARG A 384 11.09 5.55 27.17
N THR A 385 11.31 4.65 28.10
CA THR A 385 10.37 4.24 29.15
C THR A 385 9.73 5.49 29.77
N VAL A 386 8.46 5.73 29.45
CA VAL A 386 7.60 6.54 30.32
C VAL A 386 6.84 5.52 31.16
N GLN A 387 7.29 5.33 32.40
CA GLN A 387 6.45 4.81 33.46
C GLN A 387 5.19 5.67 33.50
N ALA A 388 4.06 5.10 33.09
CA ALA A 388 2.78 5.60 33.53
C ALA A 388 2.66 5.29 35.03
N VAL A 389 2.84 6.33 35.84
CA VAL A 389 2.23 6.38 37.17
C VAL A 389 0.71 6.31 36.96
N ARG A 390 0.07 5.49 37.81
CA ARG A 390 -1.35 5.14 37.88
C ARG A 390 -2.35 6.17 37.37
#